data_AF-R4G4E3-F1
#
_entry.id   AF-R4G4E3-F1
#
_cell.length_a   1.000
_cell.length_b   1.000
_cell.length_c   1.000
_cell.angle_alpha   90.00
_cell.angle_beta   90.00
_cell.angle_gamma   90.00
#
_symmetry.space_group_name_H-M   'P 1'
#
loop_
_entity.id
_entity.type
_entity.pdbx_description
1 polymer ?
#
loop_
_entity_poly.entity_id
_entity_poly.type
_entity_poly.pdbx_seq_one_letter_code
_entity_poly.pdbx_strand_id
1 'polypeptide(L)'
;MRLIVAVLLLLAVAINAGDMLMKSIVFDKKTPGVFYCPQHKPTGLDKMIVRSRPLKKLCEFDNKKPLPPDYKSDCYHDIDESEWACKEKYRIMMRLYPPGSEDKKNSDKWQRAYNKYIKRKQQGKKQY
;
A
#
# COMPACT_ATOMS: atom_id res chain seq x y z
N MET A 1 -38.68 -6.64 6.83
CA MET A 1 -37.74 -5.75 7.55
C MET A 1 -36.56 -6.49 8.18
N ARG A 2 -36.75 -7.42 9.12
CA ARG A 2 -35.63 -8.14 9.79
C ARG A 2 -34.69 -8.90 8.84
N LEU A 3 -35.22 -9.59 7.83
CA LEU A 3 -34.41 -10.33 6.84
C LEU A 3 -33.61 -9.40 5.92
N ILE A 4 -34.20 -8.27 5.51
CA ILE A 4 -33.52 -7.27 4.67
C ILE A 4 -32.37 -6.62 5.44
N VAL A 5 -32.58 -6.30 6.72
CA VAL A 5 -31.52 -5.78 7.60
C VAL A 5 -30.39 -6.80 7.78
N ALA A 6 -30.72 -8.09 7.97
CA ALA A 6 -29.71 -9.14 8.09
C ALA A 6 -28.88 -9.32 6.80
N VAL A 7 -29.52 -9.27 5.63
CA VAL A 7 -28.83 -9.34 4.33
C VAL A 7 -27.92 -8.13 4.12
N LEU A 8 -28.37 -6.91 4.45
CA LEU A 8 -27.54 -5.71 4.36
C LEU A 8 -26.34 -5.76 5.30
N LEU A 9 -26.51 -6.30 6.52
CA LEU A 9 -25.41 -6.51 7.47
C LEU A 9 -24.38 -7.52 6.95
N LEU A 10 -24.81 -8.63 6.36
CA LEU A 10 -23.91 -9.63 5.78
C LEU A 10 -23.13 -9.07 4.58
N LEU A 11 -23.79 -8.28 3.72
CA LEU A 11 -23.13 -7.59 2.61
C LEU A 11 -22.09 -6.59 3.12
N ALA A 12 -22.42 -5.78 4.13
CA ALA A 12 -21.47 -4.86 4.75
C ALA A 12 -20.21 -5.57 5.31
N VAL A 13 -20.39 -6.72 5.97
CA VAL A 13 -19.25 -7.50 6.48
C VAL A 13 -18.40 -8.08 5.34
N ALA A 14 -19.01 -8.57 4.27
CA ALA A 14 -18.29 -9.14 3.12
C ALA A 14 -17.43 -8.09 2.39
N ILE A 15 -17.92 -6.84 2.27
CA ILE A 15 -17.19 -5.74 1.62
C ILE A 15 -15.95 -5.37 2.45
N ASN A 16 -16.05 -5.39 3.79
CA ASN A 16 -14.95 -5.03 4.69
C ASN A 16 -13.85 -6.11 4.81
N ALA A 17 -14.15 -7.37 4.46
CA ALA A 17 -13.19 -8.47 4.57
C ALA A 17 -12.10 -8.44 3.47
N GLY A 18 -12.41 -7.92 2.28
CA GLY A 18 -11.42 -7.76 1.20
C GLY A 18 -10.29 -6.78 1.56
N ASP A 19 -10.58 -5.80 2.41
CA ASP A 19 -9.66 -4.73 2.82
C ASP A 19 -8.58 -5.18 3.83
N MET A 20 -8.78 -6.32 4.52
CA MET A 20 -7.77 -6.80 5.47
C MET A 20 -6.53 -7.38 4.77
N LEU A 21 -6.69 -7.97 3.58
CA LEU A 21 -5.57 -8.50 2.79
C LEU A 21 -4.72 -7.38 2.17
N MET A 22 -5.33 -6.24 1.82
CA MET A 22 -4.64 -5.08 1.23
C MET A 22 -3.69 -4.36 2.20
N LYS A 23 -3.83 -4.57 3.52
CA LYS A 23 -2.96 -3.97 4.56
C LYS A 23 -1.82 -4.90 5.01
N SER A 24 -1.61 -6.00 4.32
CA SER A 24 -0.68 -7.07 4.72
C SER A 24 0.81 -6.76 4.50
N ILE A 25 1.16 -5.55 4.06
CA ILE A 25 2.55 -5.15 3.91
C ILE A 25 3.10 -4.77 5.29
N VAL A 26 4.13 -5.50 5.70
CA VAL A 26 4.82 -5.25 6.97
C VAL A 26 6.13 -4.52 6.67
N PHE A 27 6.41 -3.47 7.44
CA PHE A 27 7.68 -2.74 7.39
C PHE A 27 8.30 -2.76 8.79
N ASP A 28 9.53 -3.25 8.89
CA ASP A 28 10.30 -3.25 10.13
C ASP A 28 11.28 -2.05 10.13
N LYS A 29 11.25 -1.27 11.22
CA LYS A 29 12.17 -0.15 11.45
C LYS A 29 13.62 -0.61 11.52
N LYS A 30 13.88 -1.85 11.93
CA LYS A 30 15.23 -2.42 12.01
C LYS A 30 15.81 -2.73 10.64
N THR A 31 14.96 -2.95 9.62
CA THR A 31 15.38 -3.26 8.25
C THR A 31 14.76 -2.27 7.25
N PRO A 32 15.19 -1.00 7.25
CA PRO A 32 14.52 0.07 6.50
C PRO A 32 14.58 -0.03 4.98
N GLY A 33 15.37 -0.94 4.43
CA GLY A 33 15.53 -1.13 2.98
C GLY A 33 14.54 -2.12 2.35
N VAL A 34 13.73 -2.82 3.14
CA VAL A 34 12.85 -3.89 2.67
C VAL A 34 11.44 -3.79 3.23
N PHE A 35 10.48 -4.33 2.48
CA PHE A 35 9.12 -4.56 2.95
C PHE A 35 8.78 -6.04 2.79
N TYR A 36 7.80 -6.51 3.54
CA TYR A 36 7.34 -7.90 3.50
C TYR A 36 5.92 -7.94 2.97
N CYS A 37 5.64 -8.81 2.01
CA CYS A 37 4.29 -9.01 1.49
C CYS A 37 3.96 -10.49 1.28
N PRO A 38 2.66 -10.87 1.31
CA PRO A 38 2.22 -12.23 1.04
C PRO A 38 2.49 -12.65 -0.40
N GLN A 39 2.91 -13.91 -0.59
CA GLN A 39 3.07 -14.50 -1.93
C GLN A 39 1.81 -15.24 -2.40
N HIS A 40 1.01 -15.74 -1.46
CA HIS A 40 -0.23 -16.47 -1.72
C HIS A 40 -1.36 -15.93 -0.86
N LYS A 41 -2.60 -16.29 -1.21
CA LYS A 41 -3.77 -16.00 -0.39
C LYS A 41 -3.57 -16.61 1.01
N PRO A 42 -3.48 -15.79 2.08
CA PRO A 42 -3.39 -16.35 3.42
C PRO A 42 -4.75 -16.95 3.79
N THR A 43 -4.75 -18.20 4.28
CA THR A 43 -5.93 -18.86 4.85
C THR A 43 -6.19 -18.45 6.30
N GLY A 44 -5.21 -17.78 6.93
CA GLY A 44 -5.26 -17.17 8.26
C GLY A 44 -3.99 -16.36 8.53
N LEU A 45 -3.97 -15.51 9.56
CA LEU A 45 -2.81 -14.67 9.90
C LEU A 45 -1.57 -15.52 10.25
N ASP A 46 -1.78 -16.63 10.95
CA ASP A 46 -0.72 -17.52 11.45
C ASP A 46 -0.03 -18.34 10.34
N LYS A 47 -0.62 -18.38 9.14
CA LYS A 47 -0.13 -19.13 7.97
C LYS A 47 0.35 -18.22 6.84
N MET A 48 0.56 -16.93 7.14
CA MET A 48 0.99 -15.95 6.15
C MET A 48 2.49 -16.10 5.86
N ILE A 49 2.81 -16.71 4.72
CA ILE A 49 4.19 -16.75 4.20
C ILE A 49 4.47 -15.43 3.50
N VAL A 50 5.30 -14.60 4.13
CA VAL A 50 5.77 -13.32 3.57
C VAL A 50 7.19 -13.44 3.05
N ARG A 51 7.51 -12.69 1.99
CA ARG A 51 8.87 -12.57 1.46
C ARG A 51 9.34 -11.12 1.54
N SER A 52 10.60 -10.92 1.92
CA SER A 52 11.23 -9.60 1.89
C SER A 52 11.50 -9.16 0.45
N ARG A 53 11.11 -7.93 0.12
CA ARG A 53 11.35 -7.27 -1.16
C ARG A 53 11.97 -5.88 -0.94
N PRO A 54 12.81 -5.38 -1.86
CA PRO A 54 13.39 -4.04 -1.73
C PRO A 54 12.30 -2.97 -1.74
N LEU A 55 12.44 -1.93 -0.91
CA LEU A 55 11.46 -0.85 -0.84
C LEU A 55 11.24 -0.10 -2.18
N LYS A 56 12.21 -0.16 -3.10
CA LYS A 56 12.06 0.35 -4.47
C LYS A 56 10.87 -0.30 -5.21
N LYS A 57 10.65 -1.60 -4.96
CA LYS A 57 9.59 -2.43 -5.55
C LYS A 57 8.21 -2.16 -4.97
N LEU A 58 8.12 -1.49 -3.81
CA LEU A 58 6.83 -1.11 -3.24
C LEU A 58 6.27 0.05 -4.06
N CYS A 59 5.09 -0.10 -4.68
CA CYS A 59 4.45 0.95 -5.48
C CYS A 59 5.40 1.54 -6.55
N GLU A 60 5.86 0.71 -7.47
CA GLU A 60 6.69 1.10 -8.61
C GLU A 60 5.93 1.99 -9.60
N PHE A 61 4.65 1.69 -9.80
CA PHE A 61 3.82 2.33 -10.84
C PHE A 61 2.88 3.40 -10.29
N ASP A 62 3.05 3.84 -9.04
CA ASP A 62 2.20 4.87 -8.40
C ASP A 62 0.71 4.50 -8.40
N ASN A 63 0.35 3.20 -8.25
CA ASN A 63 -1.03 2.71 -8.32
C ASN A 63 -1.74 3.13 -9.64
N LYS A 64 -0.98 3.25 -10.73
CA LYS A 64 -1.55 3.49 -12.07
C LYS A 64 -2.01 2.17 -12.64
N LYS A 65 -3.28 2.12 -13.02
CA LYS A 65 -3.85 1.04 -13.83
C LYS A 65 -4.15 1.56 -15.24
N PRO A 66 -3.95 0.75 -16.30
CA PRO A 66 -3.46 -0.64 -16.26
C PRO A 66 -1.94 -0.73 -16.00
N LEU A 67 -1.51 -1.82 -15.36
CA LEU A 67 -0.08 -2.14 -15.18
C LEU A 67 0.51 -2.63 -16.51
N PRO A 68 1.83 -2.50 -16.73
CA PRO A 68 2.49 -3.02 -17.94
C PRO A 68 2.22 -4.52 -18.16
N PRO A 69 2.12 -4.99 -19.41
CA PRO A 69 1.77 -6.39 -19.70
C PRO A 69 2.86 -7.40 -19.28
N ASP A 70 4.10 -6.94 -19.15
CA ASP A 70 5.26 -7.68 -18.66
C ASP A 70 5.47 -7.55 -17.15
N TYR A 71 4.62 -6.77 -16.46
CA TYR A 71 4.69 -6.63 -15.02
C TYR A 71 4.34 -7.94 -14.32
N LYS A 72 5.34 -8.51 -13.65
CA LYS A 72 5.15 -9.65 -12.76
C LYS A 72 5.02 -9.12 -11.34
N SER A 73 3.83 -9.31 -10.76
CA SER A 73 3.55 -8.88 -9.40
C SER A 73 4.53 -9.49 -8.41
N ASP A 74 5.16 -8.65 -7.59
CA ASP A 74 6.09 -9.12 -6.56
C ASP A 74 5.32 -9.68 -5.35
N CYS A 75 4.03 -9.34 -5.24
CA CYS A 75 3.10 -9.71 -4.18
C CYS A 75 1.77 -10.25 -4.71
N TYR A 76 1.09 -11.06 -3.89
CA TYR A 76 -0.24 -11.58 -4.20
C TYR A 76 -1.21 -10.44 -4.59
N HIS A 77 -1.95 -10.58 -5.69
CA HIS A 77 -2.94 -9.60 -6.18
C HIS A 77 -2.44 -8.14 -6.30
N ASP A 78 -1.18 -7.92 -6.68
CA ASP A 78 -0.64 -6.56 -6.85
C ASP A 78 -0.81 -5.69 -5.59
N ILE A 79 -0.78 -6.32 -4.40
CA ILE A 79 -0.92 -5.60 -3.12
C ILE A 79 0.14 -4.51 -2.99
N ASP A 80 1.33 -4.73 -3.55
CA ASP A 80 2.43 -3.78 -3.68
C ASP A 80 2.12 -2.54 -4.54
N GLU A 81 1.13 -2.59 -5.42
CA GLU A 81 0.65 -1.45 -6.22
C GLU A 81 -0.67 -0.86 -5.71
N SER A 82 -1.15 -1.31 -4.55
CA SER A 82 -2.37 -0.78 -3.94
C SER A 82 -2.21 0.68 -3.46
N GLU A 83 -3.34 1.37 -3.26
CA GLU A 83 -3.32 2.72 -2.65
C GLU A 83 -2.62 2.71 -1.28
N TRP A 84 -2.84 1.64 -0.51
CA TRP A 84 -2.22 1.46 0.80
C TRP A 84 -0.70 1.32 0.67
N ALA A 85 -0.21 0.51 -0.27
CA ALA A 85 1.21 0.30 -0.51
C ALA A 85 1.93 1.59 -0.91
N CYS A 86 1.32 2.36 -1.81
CA CYS A 86 1.84 3.65 -2.20
C CYS A 86 1.91 4.63 -1.01
N LYS A 87 0.82 4.72 -0.22
CA LYS A 87 0.80 5.56 0.99
C LYS A 87 1.93 5.17 1.95
N GLU A 88 2.13 3.88 2.13
CA GLU A 88 3.14 3.35 3.04
C GLU A 88 4.56 3.60 2.53
N LYS A 89 4.81 3.46 1.22
CA LYS A 89 6.07 3.86 0.58
C LYS A 89 6.41 5.31 0.91
N TYR A 90 5.47 6.23 0.67
CA TYR A 90 5.70 7.65 0.95
C TYR A 90 5.99 7.90 2.43
N ARG A 91 5.26 7.25 3.34
CA ARG A 91 5.48 7.35 4.79
C ARG A 91 6.87 6.87 5.19
N ILE A 92 7.33 5.74 4.65
CA ILE A 92 8.65 5.18 4.93
C ILE A 92 9.74 6.09 4.38
N MET A 93 9.64 6.53 3.11
CA MET A 93 10.67 7.36 2.50
C MET A 93 10.78 8.73 3.18
N MET A 94 9.68 9.33 3.64
CA MET A 94 9.71 10.57 4.43
C MET A 94 10.34 10.41 5.82
N ARG A 95 10.39 9.18 6.36
CA ARG A 95 11.13 8.89 7.60
C ARG A 95 12.62 8.65 7.36
N LEU A 96 12.96 8.01 6.25
CA LEU A 96 14.35 7.76 5.88
C LEU A 96 15.05 9.04 5.41
N TYR A 97 14.32 9.90 4.71
CA TYR A 97 14.81 11.14 4.14
C TYR A 97 13.91 12.31 4.61
N PRO A 98 13.94 12.66 5.91
CA PRO A 98 13.13 13.76 6.42
C PRO A 98 13.58 15.10 5.81
N PRO A 99 12.68 16.10 5.69
CA PRO A 99 13.03 17.45 5.26
C PRO A 99 14.18 18.02 6.11
N GLY A 100 15.26 18.45 5.46
CA GLY A 100 16.44 18.97 6.14
C GLY A 100 17.46 17.91 6.59
N SER A 101 17.31 16.64 6.19
CA SER A 101 18.36 15.62 6.38
C SER A 101 19.60 15.95 5.56
N GLU A 102 20.74 15.35 5.94
CA GLU A 102 22.02 15.47 5.22
C GLU A 102 21.90 15.08 3.73
N ASP A 103 21.08 14.07 3.42
CA ASP A 103 20.75 13.69 2.06
C ASP A 103 19.66 14.62 1.46
N LYS A 104 20.06 15.86 1.19
CA LYS A 104 19.19 16.90 0.62
C LYS A 104 18.52 16.47 -0.69
N LYS A 105 19.24 15.72 -1.53
CA LYS A 105 18.72 15.26 -2.83
C LYS A 105 17.53 14.32 -2.65
N ASN A 106 17.67 13.29 -1.81
CA ASN A 106 16.57 12.36 -1.58
C ASN A 106 15.46 12.99 -0.73
N SER A 107 15.81 13.83 0.23
CA SER A 107 14.86 14.61 1.04
C SER A 107 13.92 15.45 0.17
N ASP A 108 14.47 16.31 -0.69
CA ASP A 108 13.70 17.16 -1.60
C ASP A 108 12.84 16.33 -2.56
N LYS A 109 13.38 15.21 -3.07
CA LYS A 109 12.66 14.30 -3.97
C LYS A 109 11.42 13.72 -3.30
N TRP A 110 11.57 13.15 -2.11
CA TRP A 110 10.47 12.49 -1.41
C TRP A 110 9.47 13.48 -0.82
N GLN A 111 9.93 14.67 -0.41
CA GLN A 111 9.05 15.76 0.00
C GLN A 111 8.15 16.21 -1.15
N ARG A 112 8.70 16.45 -2.35
CA ARG A 112 7.91 16.80 -3.54
C ARG A 112 6.91 15.70 -3.91
N ALA A 113 7.35 14.45 -3.86
CA ALA A 113 6.51 13.32 -4.21
C ALA A 113 5.36 13.11 -3.20
N TYR A 114 5.63 13.26 -1.91
CA TYR A 114 4.61 13.25 -0.85
C TYR A 114 3.60 14.39 -1.01
N ASN A 115 4.06 15.61 -1.26
CA ASN A 115 3.18 16.76 -1.49
C ASN A 115 2.26 16.53 -2.70
N LYS A 116 2.80 15.93 -3.77
CA LYS A 116 2.02 15.54 -4.96
C LYS A 116 0.96 14.49 -4.63
N TYR A 117 1.31 13.47 -3.84
CA TYR A 117 0.36 12.45 -3.36
C TYR A 117 -0.79 13.09 -2.55
N ILE A 118 -0.46 13.96 -1.59
CA ILE A 118 -1.47 14.66 -0.77
C ILE A 118 -2.38 15.54 -1.63
N LYS A 119 -1.82 16.32 -2.57
CA LYS A 119 -2.60 17.16 -3.49
C LYS A 119 -3.61 16.34 -4.31
N ARG A 120 -3.17 15.20 -4.87
CA ARG A 120 -4.05 14.29 -5.62
C ARG A 120 -5.18 13.74 -4.74
N LYS A 121 -4.88 13.34 -3.51
CA LYS A 121 -5.88 12.83 -2.56
C LYS A 121 -6.91 13.91 -2.16
N GLN A 122 -6.47 15.16 -2.00
CA GLN A 122 -7.37 16.29 -1.75
C GLN A 122 -8.26 16.60 -2.96
N GLN A 123 -7.75 16.45 -4.18
CA GLN A 123 -8.52 16.61 -5.42
C GLN A 123 -9.56 15.49 -5.62
N GLY A 124 -9.18 14.23 -5.38
CA GLY A 124 -10.11 13.08 -5.47
C GLY A 124 -11.22 13.10 -4.42
N LYS A 125 -10.99 13.71 -3.25
CA LYS A 125 -12.03 13.93 -2.23
C LYS A 125 -13.05 15.00 -2.58
N LYS A 126 -12.81 15.87 -3.55
CA LYS A 126 -13.77 16.89 -4.00
C LYS A 126 -14.79 16.35 -5.02
N GLN A 127 -14.67 15.07 -5.40
CA GLN A 127 -15.47 14.45 -6.44
C GLN A 127 -16.54 13.49 -5.90
N TYR A 128 -16.71 13.42 -4.57
CA TYR A 128 -17.76 12.69 -3.84
C TYR A 128 -18.51 13.63 -2.90
#